data_AF-A0A2M8H2Y1-F1
#
_entry.id   AF-A0A2M8H2Y1-F1
#
_cell.length_a   1.000
_cell.length_b   1.000
_cell.length_c   1.000
_cell.angle_alpha   90.00
_cell.angle_beta   90.00
_cell.angle_gamma   90.00
#
_symmetry.space_group_name_H-M   'P 1'
#
loop_
_entity.id
_entity.type
_entity.pdbx_description
1 polymer ?
#
loop_
_entity_poly.entity_id
_entity_poly.type
_entity_poly.pdbx_seq_one_letter_code
_entity_poly.pdbx_strand_id
1 'polypeptide(L)'
;MSDTIFASIIKRITSEYAESMSGEVLIGALNDVLPQQESDIEALITAKKAGELTGEEFDCEMSREEQILEAEMLTMQVASKAEVQKVVHEVFCYLSKEAG
;
A
#
# COMPACT_ATOMS: atom_id res chain seq x y z
N MET A 1 12.67 16.68 6.15
CA MET A 1 11.45 15.85 6.11
C MET A 1 11.93 14.43 6.17
N SER A 2 11.51 13.65 7.15
CA SER A 2 11.75 12.20 7.11
C SER A 2 11.05 11.70 5.86
N ASP A 3 11.77 11.16 4.89
CA ASP A 3 11.15 10.40 3.81
C ASP A 3 10.47 9.21 4.50
N THR A 4 9.14 9.28 4.66
CA THR A 4 8.40 8.15 5.21
C THR A 4 8.46 6.99 4.22
N ILE A 5 8.34 5.77 4.71
CA ILE A 5 8.21 4.57 3.88
C ILE A 5 7.10 4.77 2.83
N PHE A 6 6.03 5.45 3.20
CA PHE A 6 4.91 5.84 2.33
C PHE A 6 5.30 6.80 1.21
N ALA A 7 6.07 7.86 1.50
CA ALA A 7 6.57 8.76 0.46
C ALA A 7 7.45 8.02 -0.57
N SER A 8 8.22 7.04 -0.11
CA SER A 8 9.05 6.19 -0.98
C SER A 8 8.22 5.26 -1.86
N ILE A 9 7.15 4.67 -1.30
CA ILE A 9 6.18 3.84 -2.03
C ILE A 9 5.48 4.66 -3.12
N ILE A 10 4.91 5.81 -2.76
CA ILE A 10 4.22 6.69 -3.71
C ILE A 10 5.15 7.10 -4.85
N LYS A 11 6.38 7.50 -4.54
CA LYS A 11 7.38 7.87 -5.54
C LYS A 11 7.71 6.72 -6.48
N ARG A 12 7.83 5.49 -5.96
CA ARG A 12 8.12 4.30 -6.75
C ARG A 12 6.96 3.94 -7.67
N ILE A 13 5.76 3.80 -7.14
CA ILE A 13 4.55 3.49 -7.92
C ILE A 13 4.33 4.58 -8.97
N THR A 14 4.52 5.85 -8.61
CA THR A 14 4.46 6.96 -9.57
C THR A 14 5.45 6.77 -10.71
N SER A 15 6.70 6.39 -10.42
CA SER A 15 7.70 6.15 -11.46
C SER A 15 7.40 4.93 -12.33
N GLU A 16 6.79 3.88 -11.79
CA GLU A 16 6.49 2.64 -12.51
C GLU A 16 5.24 2.77 -13.42
N TYR A 17 4.31 3.67 -13.07
CA TYR A 17 3.05 3.86 -13.78
C TYR A 17 2.94 5.23 -14.49
N ALA A 18 3.96 6.10 -14.40
CA ALA A 18 3.96 7.43 -15.03
C ALA A 18 3.67 7.44 -16.54
N GLU A 19 4.01 6.37 -17.25
CA GLU A 19 3.81 6.27 -18.71
C GLU A 19 2.54 5.51 -19.11
N SER A 20 1.74 5.00 -18.17
CA SER A 20 0.52 4.25 -18.49
C SER A 20 -0.69 5.18 -18.67
N MET A 21 -1.59 4.81 -19.60
CA MET A 21 -2.81 5.57 -19.90
C MET A 21 -3.77 5.66 -18.69
N SER A 22 -3.60 4.77 -17.70
CA SER A 22 -4.33 4.68 -16.44
C SER A 22 -3.53 5.18 -15.23
N GLY A 23 -2.26 5.57 -15.41
CA GLY A 23 -1.29 5.81 -14.35
C GLY A 23 -1.64 7.00 -13.47
N GLU A 24 -1.95 8.16 -14.06
CA GLU A 24 -2.35 9.36 -13.30
C GLU A 24 -3.61 9.13 -12.46
N VAL A 25 -4.54 8.35 -13.00
CA VAL A 25 -5.81 7.98 -12.38
C VAL A 25 -5.49 7.10 -11.15
N LEU A 26 -4.76 5.99 -11.34
CA LEU A 26 -4.30 5.10 -10.26
C LEU A 26 -3.48 5.81 -9.17
N ILE A 27 -2.54 6.67 -9.56
CA ILE A 27 -1.70 7.42 -8.64
C ILE A 27 -2.54 8.41 -7.83
N GLY A 28 -3.53 9.05 -8.45
CA GLY A 28 -4.49 9.92 -7.75
C GLY A 28 -5.27 9.16 -6.68
N ALA A 29 -5.87 8.02 -7.04
CA ALA A 29 -6.60 7.19 -6.10
C ALA A 29 -5.71 6.68 -4.96
N LEU A 30 -4.48 6.26 -5.26
CA LEU A 30 -3.54 5.82 -4.24
C LEU A 30 -3.17 6.96 -3.27
N ASN A 31 -2.93 8.18 -3.76
CA ASN A 31 -2.65 9.34 -2.91
C ASN A 31 -3.83 9.73 -2.02
N ASP A 32 -5.06 9.47 -2.44
CA ASP A 32 -6.25 9.77 -1.65
C ASP A 32 -6.50 8.74 -0.54
N VAL A 33 -6.20 7.46 -0.79
CA VAL A 33 -6.51 6.36 0.14
C VAL A 33 -5.35 5.99 1.05
N LEU A 34 -4.12 5.98 0.54
CA LEU A 34 -2.96 5.48 1.27
C LEU A 34 -2.67 6.26 2.58
N PRO A 35 -2.85 7.59 2.67
CA PRO A 35 -2.68 8.31 3.93
C PRO A 35 -3.65 7.88 5.03
N GLN A 36 -4.85 7.40 4.65
CA GLN A 36 -5.83 6.92 5.61
C GLN A 36 -5.42 5.57 6.20
N GLN A 37 -4.67 4.76 5.44
CA GLN A 37 -4.15 3.46 5.87
C GLN A 37 -2.74 3.51 6.47
N GLU A 38 -2.01 4.62 6.27
CA GLU A 38 -0.64 4.81 6.75
C GLU A 38 -0.54 4.53 8.26
N SER A 39 -1.45 5.08 9.05
CA SER A 39 -1.45 4.90 10.50
C SER A 39 -1.65 3.44 10.92
N ASP A 40 -2.53 2.69 10.25
CA ASP A 40 -2.85 1.31 10.60
C ASP A 40 -1.68 0.39 10.26
N ILE A 41 -1.08 0.59 9.09
CA ILE A 41 0.10 -0.17 8.64
C ILE A 41 1.34 0.16 9.50
N GLU A 42 1.56 1.42 9.86
CA GLU A 42 2.65 1.81 10.76
C GLU A 42 2.50 1.16 12.14
N ALA A 43 1.27 1.05 12.64
CA ALA A 43 0.98 0.36 13.89
C ALA A 43 1.31 -1.14 13.80
N LEU A 44 0.94 -1.81 12.70
CA LEU A 44 1.28 -3.22 12.46
C LEU A 44 2.80 -3.44 12.39
N ILE A 45 3.53 -2.59 11.66
CA ILE A 45 5.00 -2.66 11.56
C ILE A 45 5.64 -2.47 12.93
N THR A 46 5.13 -1.52 13.72
CA THR A 46 5.65 -1.23 15.06
C THR A 46 5.40 -2.39 16.02
N ALA A 47 4.17 -2.93 16.05
CA ALA A 47 3.81 -4.08 16.87
C ALA A 47 4.64 -5.32 16.50
N LYS A 48 4.91 -5.52 15.19
CA LYS A 48 5.80 -6.57 14.72
C LYS A 48 7.23 -6.40 15.23
N LYS A 49 7.80 -5.21 15.11
CA LYS A 49 9.16 -4.89 15.58
C LYS A 49 9.29 -4.97 17.10
N ALA A 50 8.22 -4.69 17.84
CA ALA A 50 8.15 -4.85 19.28
C ALA A 50 7.99 -6.32 19.73
N GLY A 51 7.75 -7.25 18.79
CA GLY A 51 7.47 -8.66 19.09
C GLY A 51 6.07 -8.91 19.64
N GLU A 52 5.17 -7.94 19.50
CA GLU A 52 3.76 -8.03 19.89
C GLU A 52 2.94 -8.84 18.87
N LEU A 53 3.44 -8.93 17.63
CA LEU A 53 2.91 -9.80 16.58
C LEU A 53 3.93 -10.86 16.17
N THR A 54 3.48 -12.10 16.10
CA THR A 54 4.21 -13.19 15.44
C THR A 54 4.34 -12.93 13.92
N GLY A 55 5.09 -13.77 13.21
CA GLY A 55 5.22 -13.63 11.75
C GLY A 55 3.87 -13.80 11.07
N GLU A 56 3.17 -14.88 11.42
CA GLU A 56 1.86 -15.22 10.87
C GLU A 56 0.79 -14.17 11.19
N GLU A 57 0.76 -13.61 12.40
CA GLU A 57 -0.21 -12.57 12.76
C GLU A 57 0.02 -11.28 11.96
N PHE A 58 1.29 -10.88 11.77
CA PHE A 58 1.62 -9.73 10.94
C PHE A 58 1.24 -9.96 9.48
N ASP A 59 1.57 -11.12 8.91
CA ASP A 59 1.21 -11.46 7.52
C ASP A 59 -0.32 -11.50 7.31
N CYS A 60 -1.07 -11.98 8.31
CA CYS A 60 -2.52 -12.00 8.30
C CYS A 60 -3.11 -10.58 8.30
N GLU A 61 -2.65 -9.71 9.20
CA GLU A 61 -3.14 -8.33 9.25
C GLU A 61 -2.72 -7.52 8.03
N MET A 62 -1.50 -7.72 7.52
CA MET A 62 -1.07 -7.10 6.26
C MET A 62 -1.94 -7.55 5.08
N SER A 63 -2.32 -8.83 5.00
CA SER A 63 -3.23 -9.32 3.97
C SER A 63 -4.64 -8.72 4.11
N ARG A 64 -5.09 -8.45 5.34
CA ARG A 64 -6.36 -7.77 5.59
C ARG A 64 -6.31 -6.33 5.08
N GLU A 65 -5.27 -5.58 5.42
CA GLU A 65 -5.10 -4.19 4.96
C GLU A 65 -4.92 -4.12 3.43
N GLU A 66 -4.26 -5.11 2.81
CA GLU A 66 -4.15 -5.23 1.34
C GLU A 66 -5.53 -5.30 0.67
N GLN A 67 -6.44 -6.12 1.23
CA GLN A 67 -7.81 -6.26 0.72
C GLN A 67 -8.64 -4.99 0.91
N ILE A 68 -8.42 -4.26 2.02
CA ILE A 68 -9.10 -2.99 2.27
C ILE A 68 -8.65 -1.94 1.25
N LEU A 69 -7.34 -1.82 1.01
CA LEU A 69 -6.80 -0.88 0.02
C LEU A 69 -7.33 -1.18 -1.38
N GLU A 70 -7.35 -2.48 -1.76
CA GLU A 70 -7.92 -2.90 -3.04
C GLU A 70 -9.38 -2.47 -3.15
N ALA A 71 -10.21 -2.72 -2.12
CA ALA A 71 -11.62 -2.36 -2.15
C ALA A 71 -11.85 -0.85 -2.24
N GLU A 72 -11.06 -0.05 -1.51
CA GLU A 72 -11.14 1.42 -1.53
C GLU A 72 -10.71 1.98 -2.88
N MET A 73 -9.60 1.50 -3.45
CA MET A 73 -9.14 1.91 -4.78
C MET A 73 -10.11 1.49 -5.89
N LEU A 74 -10.69 0.29 -5.82
CA LEU A 74 -11.73 -0.18 -6.76
C LEU A 74 -13.01 0.68 -6.68
N THR A 75 -13.34 1.17 -5.49
CA THR A 75 -14.51 2.05 -5.28
C THR A 75 -14.26 3.44 -5.85
N MET A 76 -13.02 3.92 -5.80
CA MET A 76 -12.67 5.26 -6.24
C MET A 76 -12.57 5.43 -7.77
N GLN A 77 -12.25 4.40 -8.57
CA GLN A 77 -11.94 4.65 -9.99
C GLN A 77 -12.19 3.55 -11.05
N VAL A 78 -12.16 4.06 -12.30
CA VAL A 78 -12.47 3.49 -13.64
C VAL A 78 -11.29 2.70 -14.26
N ALA A 79 -10.27 2.34 -13.48
CA ALA A 79 -9.15 1.50 -13.95
C ALA A 79 -9.55 0.03 -13.95
N SER A 80 -8.84 -0.81 -14.71
CA SER A 80 -9.16 -2.25 -14.70
C SER A 80 -8.81 -2.84 -13.33
N LYS A 81 -9.65 -3.75 -12.82
CA LYS A 81 -9.40 -4.46 -11.54
C LYS A 81 -7.98 -5.05 -11.47
N ALA A 82 -7.48 -5.55 -12.60
CA ALA A 82 -6.14 -6.13 -12.69
C ALA A 82 -5.02 -5.12 -12.39
N GLU A 83 -5.15 -3.87 -12.82
CA GLU A 83 -4.16 -2.83 -12.54
C GLU A 83 -4.18 -2.41 -11.07
N VAL A 84 -5.37 -2.28 -10.47
CA VAL A 84 -5.52 -1.98 -9.04
C VAL A 84 -4.87 -3.06 -8.19
N GLN A 85 -5.18 -4.33 -8.47
CA GLN A 85 -4.59 -5.47 -7.75
C GLN A 85 -3.06 -5.48 -7.84
N LYS A 86 -2.51 -5.18 -9.02
CA LYS A 86 -1.06 -5.17 -9.22
C LYS A 86 -0.38 -4.08 -8.38
N VAL A 87 -0.91 -2.85 -8.42
CA VAL A 87 -0.37 -1.72 -7.65
C VAL A 87 -0.46 -1.98 -6.15
N VAL A 88 -1.63 -2.41 -5.67
CA VAL A 88 -1.85 -2.69 -4.24
C VAL A 88 -0.91 -3.79 -3.76
N HIS A 89 -0.76 -4.88 -4.50
CA HIS A 89 0.17 -5.94 -4.14
C HIS A 89 1.63 -5.47 -4.10
N GLU A 90 2.04 -4.62 -5.05
CA GLU A 90 3.40 -4.03 -5.07
C GLU A 90 3.66 -3.15 -3.85
N VAL A 91 2.66 -2.37 -3.41
CA VAL A 91 2.70 -1.57 -2.17
C VAL A 91 2.93 -2.47 -0.95
N PHE A 92 2.10 -3.51 -0.79
CA PHE A 92 2.17 -4.40 0.37
C PHE A 92 3.44 -5.26 0.39
N CYS A 93 3.90 -5.74 -0.76
CA CYS A 93 5.19 -6.42 -0.88
C CYS A 93 6.37 -5.54 -0.43
N TYR A 94 6.31 -4.23 -0.67
CA TYR A 94 7.34 -3.31 -0.22
C TYR A 94 7.27 -3.06 1.29
N LEU A 95 6.07 -2.80 1.81
CA LEU A 95 5.84 -2.59 3.25
C LEU A 95 6.31 -3.78 4.09
N SER A 96 5.98 -5.01 3.68
CA SER A 96 6.41 -6.22 4.40
C SER A 96 7.93 -6.41 4.40
N LYS A 97 8.64 -5.94 3.37
CA LYS A 97 10.12 -6.01 3.31
C LYS A 97 10.80 -5.01 4.24
N GLU A 98 10.18 -3.85 4.48
CA GLU A 98 10.70 -2.84 5.43
C GLU A 98 10.33 -3.15 6.89
N ALA A 99 9.41 -4.10 7.11
CA ALA A 99 8.97 -4.58 8.42
C ALA A 99 9.85 -5.70 9.00
N GLY A 100 10.48 -6.50 8.14
CA GLY A 100 11.41 -7.59 8.51
C GLY A 100 12.83 -7.13 8.77
#